data_AF-A0A9E5M0A7-F1
#
_entry.id   AF-A0A9E5M0A7-F1
#
_cell.length_a   1.000
_cell.length_b   1.000
_cell.length_c   1.000
_cell.angle_alpha   90.00
_cell.angle_beta   90.00
_cell.angle_gamma   90.00
#
_symmetry.space_group_name_H-M   'P 1'
#
loop_
_entity.id
_entity.type
_entity.pdbx_description
1 polymer ?
#
loop_
_entity_poly.entity_id
_entity_poly.type
_entity_poly.pdbx_seq_one_letter_code
_entity_poly.pdbx_strand_id
1 'polypeptide(L)' 'YHSYYDAERILVDDENQKLARLALVAACAQVLQNGLKILGVSAPEQM' A
#
# COMPACT_ATOMS: atom_id res chain seq x y z
N TYR A 1 -5.09 -34.01 -3.52
CA TYR A 1 -4.72 -32.96 -4.50
C TYR A 1 -5.91 -32.03 -4.64
N HIS A 2 -5.93 -30.95 -3.85
CA HIS A 2 -7.08 -30.06 -3.74
C HIS A 2 -6.98 -28.92 -4.75
N SER A 3 -7.96 -28.85 -5.65
CA SER A 3 -8.21 -27.82 -6.67
C SER A 3 -8.43 -26.39 -6.10
N TYR A 4 -8.17 -26.19 -4.80
CA TYR A 4 -8.38 -24.94 -4.08
C TYR A 4 -7.16 -24.01 -4.14
N TYR A 5 -5.95 -24.55 -4.39
CA TYR A 5 -4.74 -23.74 -4.52
C TYR A 5 -4.51 -23.14 -5.92
N ASP A 6 -5.31 -23.54 -6.91
CA ASP A 6 -5.15 -23.09 -8.31
C ASP A 6 -5.90 -21.78 -8.62
N ALA A 7 -6.84 -21.37 -7.76
CA ALA A 7 -7.78 -20.29 -8.07
C ALA A 7 -7.35 -18.90 -7.61
N GLU A 8 -6.35 -18.78 -6.74
CA GLU A 8 -5.81 -17.48 -6.32
C GLU A 8 -4.35 -17.36 -6.69
N ARG A 9 -4.10 -17.05 -7.96
CA ARG A 9 -2.89 -16.31 -8.36
C ARG A 9 -2.91 -14.96 -7.64
N ILE A 10 -2.35 -14.96 -6.43
CA ILE A 10 -1.96 -13.79 -5.64
C ILE A 10 -0.88 -12.96 -6.35
N LEU A 11 -0.41 -13.41 -7.52
CA LEU A 11 0.33 -12.62 -8.49
C LEU A 11 -0.67 -11.98 -9.47
N VAL A 12 -1.18 -10.81 -9.09
CA VAL A 12 -1.81 -9.91 -10.06
C VAL A 12 -0.74 -9.53 -11.09
N ASP A 13 -0.81 -10.10 -12.29
CA ASP A 13 0.05 -9.77 -13.45
C ASP A 13 -0.23 -8.35 -14.00
N ASP A 14 -1.30 -7.69 -13.54
CA ASP A 14 -1.66 -6.35 -13.98
C ASP A 14 -0.83 -5.29 -13.21
N GLU A 15 0.26 -4.88 -13.84
CA GLU A 15 1.15 -3.83 -13.36
C GLU A 15 0.42 -2.51 -13.10
N ASN A 16 -0.61 -2.17 -13.89
CA ASN A 16 -1.38 -0.95 -13.67
C ASN A 16 -2.19 -1.03 -12.37
N GLN A 17 -2.78 -2.19 -12.08
CA GLN A 17 -3.53 -2.38 -10.84
C GLN A 17 -2.62 -2.34 -9.62
N LYS A 18 -1.40 -2.89 -9.74
CA LYS A 18 -0.36 -2.80 -8.70
C LYS A 18 0.09 -1.35 -8.48
N LEU A 19 0.42 -0.63 -9.55
CA LEU A 19 0.85 0.78 -9.47
C LEU A 19 -0.25 1.69 -8.92
N ALA A 20 -1.51 1.47 -9.30
CA ALA A 20 -2.64 2.23 -8.76
C ALA A 20 -2.79 2.04 -7.25
N ARG A 21 -2.65 0.80 -6.75
CA ARG A 21 -2.68 0.54 -5.30
C ARG A 21 -1.49 1.16 -4.57
N LEU A 22 -0.28 1.06 -5.14
CA LEU A 22 0.92 1.70 -4.58
C LEU A 22 0.80 3.23 -4.53
N ALA A 23 0.28 3.85 -5.59
CA ALA A 23 0.05 5.28 -5.65
C ALA A 23 -0.96 5.75 -4.59
N LEU A 24 -2.04 4.98 -4.38
CA LEU A 24 -3.01 5.26 -3.33
C LEU A 24 -2.38 5.21 -1.94
N VAL A 25 -1.61 4.16 -1.64
CA VAL A 25 -0.93 4.01 -0.35
C VAL A 25 0.09 5.14 -0.13
N ALA A 26 0.88 5.47 -1.15
CA ALA A 26 1.84 6.58 -1.08
C ALA A 26 1.15 7.92 -0.82
N ALA A 27 0.02 8.19 -1.48
CA ALA A 27 -0.76 9.41 -1.26
C ALA A 27 -1.29 9.49 0.18
N CYS A 28 -1.84 8.40 0.72
CA CYS A 28 -2.28 8.35 2.11
C CYS A 28 -1.12 8.56 3.09
N ALA A 29 0.03 7.91 2.87
CA ALA A 29 1.22 8.09 3.67
C ALA A 29 1.70 9.56 3.67
N GLN A 30 1.67 10.22 2.51
CA GLN A 30 2.03 11.63 2.38
C GLN A 30 1.09 12.54 3.16
N VAL A 31 -0.23 12.30 3.10
CA VAL A 31 -1.22 13.08 3.86
C VAL A 31 -0.99 12.92 5.36
N LEU A 32 -0.74 11.69 5.83
CA LEU A 32 -0.44 11.44 7.24
C LEU A 32 0.85 12.11 7.68
N GLN A 33 1.92 12.01 6.88
CA GLN A 33 3.19 12.68 7.17
C GLN A 33 3.02 14.20 7.25
N ASN A 34 2.25 14.79 6.32
CA ASN A 34 1.96 16.22 6.33
C ASN A 34 1.14 16.61 7.57
N GLY A 35 0.13 15.82 7.94
CA GLY A 35 -0.67 16.04 9.15
C GLY A 35 0.16 15.96 10.42
N LEU A 36 0.99 14.92 10.56
CA LEU A 36 1.90 14.75 11.71
C LEU A 36 2.92 15.90 11.79
N LYS A 37 3.45 16.34 10.65
CA LYS A 37 4.35 17.50 10.57
C LYS A 37 3.69 18.80 11.04
N ILE A 38 2.42 19.03 10.68
CA ILE A 38 1.66 20.18 11.16
C ILE A 38 1.47 20.12 12.68
N LEU A 39 1.21 18.92 13.22
CA LEU A 39 1.05 18.69 14.65
C LEU A 39 2.38 18.74 15.43
N GLY A 40 3.52 18.91 14.76
CA GLY A 40 4.83 19.01 15.40
C GLY A 40 5.35 17.68 15.96
N VAL A 41 4.79 16.55 15.53
CA VAL A 41 5.20 15.21 15.95
C VAL A 41 5.96 14.50 14.83
N SER A 42 6.94 13.69 15.19
CA SER A 42 7.74 12.92 14.23
C SER A 42 6.85 11.87 13.54
N ALA A 43 6.96 11.75 12.22
CA ALA A 43 6.36 10.66 11.44
C ALA A 43 7.45 9.62 11.12
N PRO A 44 7.61 8.55 11.94
CA PRO A 44 8.64 7.55 11.71
C PRO A 44 8.25 6.60 10.56
N GLU A 45 9.24 6.20 9.76
CA GLU A 45 9.06 5.30 8.61
C GLU A 45 8.83 3.83 9.03
N GLN A 46 9.13 3.49 10.28
CA GLN A 46 8.79 2.23 10.95
C GLN A 46 8.35 2.55 12.38
N MET A 47 7.27 1.90 12.82
CA MET A 47 6.94 1.80 14.25
C MET A 47 7.72 0.68 14.91
#